data_AF-A0A1Y1LSP1-F1
#
_entry.id   AF-A0A1Y1LSP1-F1
#
_cell.length_a   1.000
_cell.length_b   1.000
_cell.length_c   1.000
_cell.angle_alpha   90.00
_cell.angle_beta   90.00
_cell.angle_gamma   90.00
#
_symmetry.space_group_name_H-M   'P 1'
#
loop_
_entity.id
_entity.type
_entity.pdbx_description
1 polymer ?
#
loop_
_entity_poly.entity_id
_entity_poly.type
_entity_poly.pdbx_seq_one_letter_code
_entity_poly.pdbx_strand_id
1 'polypeptide(L)'
;QSTTSIASGNSRGIGNRTSAGSFTSTGTPLSPMSPIKLPKVDLPRPPDPQLDPVGYLRSLGAVRERSKIIMDKAMRNELNHFDVDLAKLPNVVTFVSGLIKRDYEAPFNTIPGHGRYQHFCVGGRDRVKELLDSWPESVDSTERCRRLIDLFLVSVLLDAGAGTQWSYKSTENGKIYRRSEGLAVASLEMFKEGLFSGNASNKFQVDKDGLKALTVEKLEAGLQSRPGAELAGLEGRTELLIRLAGALSDKAEYFGADGRPG
;
A
#
# COMPACT_ATOMS: atom_id res chain seq x y z
N GLN A 1 -12.43 65.63 -5.12
CA GLN A 1 -12.38 65.22 -3.70
C GLN A 1 -12.21 63.70 -3.72
N SER A 2 -11.04 63.12 -3.97
CA SER A 2 -9.74 63.24 -3.30
C SER A 2 -9.83 62.91 -1.81
N THR A 3 -9.64 61.65 -1.47
CA THR A 3 -8.75 61.20 -0.38
C THR A 3 -8.39 59.73 -0.59
N THR A 4 -7.19 59.53 -1.09
CA THR A 4 -6.35 58.35 -0.93
C THR A 4 -5.85 58.27 0.52
N SER A 5 -5.74 57.07 1.09
CA SER A 5 -4.63 56.75 2.01
C SER A 5 -4.26 55.28 1.87
N ILE A 6 -2.95 55.06 1.79
CA ILE A 6 -2.21 53.83 1.45
C ILE A 6 -1.53 53.29 2.72
N ALA A 7 -1.21 51.99 2.70
CA ALA A 7 -0.13 51.29 3.42
C ALA A 7 -0.52 50.64 4.75
N SER A 8 -0.05 49.45 5.14
CA SER A 8 0.86 48.44 4.54
C SER A 8 0.96 47.27 5.55
N GLY A 9 1.44 46.09 5.13
CA GLY A 9 2.07 45.12 6.04
C GLY A 9 1.66 43.65 5.93
N ASN A 10 2.36 42.92 5.05
CA ASN A 10 2.65 41.49 5.04
C ASN A 10 2.16 40.63 6.23
N SER A 11 1.58 39.46 5.96
CA SER A 11 2.39 38.22 5.89
C SER A 11 1.56 36.92 5.80
N ARG A 12 2.17 35.95 5.11
CA ARG A 12 1.91 34.49 5.09
C ARG A 12 0.77 34.00 4.22
N GLY A 13 1.17 33.63 3.00
CA GLY A 13 0.41 32.79 2.09
C GLY A 13 -0.07 31.52 2.80
N ILE A 14 -1.38 31.30 2.69
CA ILE A 14 -2.04 30.08 3.10
C ILE A 14 -1.56 29.00 2.12
N GLY A 15 -0.59 28.20 2.57
CA GLY A 15 -0.23 26.97 1.87
C GLY A 15 -1.44 26.06 1.87
N ASN A 16 -2.02 25.83 0.69
CA ASN A 16 -3.05 24.82 0.46
C ASN A 16 -2.51 23.45 0.89
N ARG A 17 -2.83 23.04 2.12
CA ARG A 17 -2.76 21.65 2.55
C ARG A 17 -3.96 20.94 1.91
N THR A 18 -3.79 20.45 0.70
CA THR A 18 -4.70 19.50 0.08
C THR A 18 -4.67 18.21 0.90
N SER A 19 -5.73 18.01 1.69
CA SER A 19 -6.04 16.75 2.35
C SER A 19 -6.14 15.62 1.33
N ALA A 20 -5.53 14.48 1.65
CA ALA A 20 -5.51 13.26 0.84
C ALA A 20 -6.93 12.71 0.66
N GLY A 21 -7.59 13.14 -0.42
CA GLY A 21 -8.78 12.50 -0.93
C GLY A 21 -8.36 11.46 -1.96
N SER A 22 -8.53 10.18 -1.65
CA SER A 22 -8.54 9.13 -2.66
C SER A 22 -9.68 9.43 -3.62
N PHE A 23 -9.36 9.79 -4.86
CA PHE A 23 -10.36 9.95 -5.91
C PHE A 23 -10.82 8.56 -6.36
N THR A 24 -11.89 8.04 -5.76
CA THR A 24 -12.63 6.92 -6.35
C THR A 24 -13.51 7.48 -7.46
N SER A 25 -13.10 7.32 -8.71
CA SER A 25 -13.98 7.56 -9.85
C SER A 25 -15.12 6.55 -9.84
N THR A 26 -16.34 7.03 -10.11
CA THR A 26 -17.51 6.20 -10.40
C THR A 26 -17.14 5.13 -11.45
N GLY A 27 -17.34 3.85 -11.13
CA GLY A 27 -17.06 2.73 -12.04
C GLY A 27 -15.88 1.81 -11.67
N THR A 28 -15.39 1.83 -10.42
CA THR A 28 -14.37 0.87 -9.96
C THR A 28 -15.01 -0.50 -9.67
N PRO A 29 -14.53 -1.62 -10.25
CA PRO A 29 -15.12 -2.94 -10.05
C PRO A 29 -14.94 -3.50 -8.64
N LEU A 30 -15.92 -4.29 -8.20
CA LEU A 30 -16.04 -4.84 -6.84
C LEU A 30 -15.27 -6.16 -6.70
N SER A 31 -14.63 -6.38 -5.56
CA SER A 31 -14.15 -7.71 -5.13
C SER A 31 -15.19 -8.39 -4.23
N PRO A 32 -15.56 -9.66 -4.45
CA PRO A 32 -16.59 -10.36 -3.68
C PRO A 32 -15.99 -11.00 -2.42
N MET A 33 -15.98 -10.30 -1.28
CA MET A 33 -15.59 -10.91 -0.01
C MET A 33 -16.67 -10.64 1.04
N SER A 34 -17.42 -11.67 1.43
CA SER A 34 -18.41 -11.61 2.52
C SER A 34 -17.73 -11.44 3.89
N PRO A 35 -18.39 -10.83 4.89
CA PRO A 35 -17.78 -10.59 6.20
C PRO A 35 -17.54 -11.91 6.96
N ILE A 36 -16.27 -12.24 7.20
CA ILE A 36 -15.84 -13.41 7.96
C ILE A 36 -16.07 -13.18 9.45
N LYS A 37 -16.89 -14.02 10.11
CA LYS A 37 -16.94 -14.09 11.58
C LYS A 37 -15.69 -14.82 12.10
N LEU A 38 -14.69 -14.06 12.52
CA LEU A 38 -13.47 -14.61 13.11
C LEU A 38 -13.74 -15.14 14.53
N PRO A 39 -13.28 -16.35 14.88
CA PRO A 39 -13.39 -16.87 16.25
C PRO A 39 -12.60 -15.97 17.23
N LYS A 40 -13.12 -15.81 18.45
CA LYS A 40 -12.39 -15.14 19.55
C LYS A 40 -11.23 -16.06 19.97
N VAL A 41 -10.02 -15.68 19.57
CA VAL A 41 -8.78 -16.35 19.98
C VAL A 41 -8.16 -15.52 21.10
N ASP A 42 -7.96 -16.14 22.27
CA ASP A 42 -7.20 -15.52 23.34
C ASP A 42 -5.74 -15.39 22.91
N LEU A 43 -5.23 -14.15 22.90
CA LEU A 43 -3.88 -13.87 22.48
C LEU A 43 -2.89 -14.24 23.59
N PRO A 44 -1.72 -14.84 23.26
CA PRO A 44 -0.69 -15.12 24.25
C PRO A 44 -0.19 -13.81 24.87
N ARG A 45 0.20 -13.87 26.15
CA ARG A 45 0.81 -12.72 26.81
C ARG A 45 2.11 -12.33 26.10
N PRO A 46 2.42 -11.03 26.02
CA PRO A 46 3.68 -10.59 25.44
C PRO A 46 4.87 -11.11 26.29
N PRO A 47 6.01 -11.42 25.67
CA PRO A 47 7.25 -11.74 26.39
C PRO A 47 7.66 -10.63 27.36
N ASP A 48 8.43 -10.98 28.39
CA ASP A 48 9.02 -9.99 29.30
C ASP A 48 10.04 -9.12 28.54
N PRO A 49 9.84 -7.80 28.44
CA PRO A 49 10.76 -6.93 27.72
C PRO A 49 12.17 -6.85 28.31
N GLN A 50 12.39 -7.26 29.57
CA GLN A 50 13.73 -7.33 30.17
C GLN A 50 14.50 -8.58 29.73
N LEU A 51 13.79 -9.65 29.40
CA LEU A 51 14.37 -10.94 29.00
C LEU A 51 14.42 -11.10 27.49
N ASP A 52 13.38 -10.65 26.78
CA ASP A 52 13.30 -10.67 25.32
C ASP A 52 12.67 -9.37 24.78
N PRO A 53 13.46 -8.29 24.68
CA PRO A 53 12.99 -7.01 24.16
C PRO A 53 12.46 -7.11 22.73
N VAL A 54 13.07 -7.95 21.89
CA VAL A 54 12.71 -8.10 20.48
C VAL A 54 11.40 -8.86 20.32
N GLY A 55 11.23 -9.96 21.04
CA GLY A 55 9.98 -10.72 21.07
C GLY A 55 8.83 -9.90 21.66
N TYR A 56 9.09 -9.11 22.71
CA TYR A 56 8.12 -8.14 23.22
C TYR A 56 7.68 -7.17 22.12
N LEU A 57 8.61 -6.46 21.46
CA LEU A 57 8.27 -5.47 20.44
C LEU A 57 7.55 -6.06 19.21
N ARG A 58 7.76 -7.34 18.93
CA ARG A 58 7.05 -8.08 17.85
C ARG A 58 5.66 -8.59 18.26
N SER A 59 5.25 -8.43 19.52
CA SER A 59 3.96 -8.88 20.01
C SER A 59 2.84 -7.87 19.77
N LEU A 60 1.60 -8.35 19.59
CA LEU A 60 0.40 -7.50 19.52
C LEU A 60 0.15 -6.73 20.83
N GLY A 61 0.56 -7.30 21.96
CA GLY A 61 0.49 -6.66 23.27
C GLY A 61 1.32 -5.39 23.33
N ALA A 62 2.58 -5.45 22.88
CA ALA A 62 3.45 -4.28 22.80
C ALA A 62 2.88 -3.21 21.87
N VAL A 63 2.33 -3.57 20.70
CA VAL A 63 1.70 -2.58 19.81
C VAL A 63 0.61 -1.77 20.54
N ARG A 64 -0.27 -2.44 21.28
CA ARG A 64 -1.33 -1.77 22.06
C ARG A 64 -0.76 -0.91 23.18
N GLU A 65 0.16 -1.45 23.97
CA GLU A 65 0.78 -0.76 25.10
C GLU A 65 1.55 0.49 24.66
N ARG A 66 2.40 0.35 23.64
CA ARG A 66 3.22 1.46 23.13
C ARG A 66 2.39 2.52 22.43
N SER A 67 1.33 2.14 21.71
CA SER A 67 0.40 3.11 21.10
C SER A 67 -0.38 3.90 22.16
N LYS A 68 -0.70 3.28 23.30
CA LYS A 68 -1.39 3.96 24.40
C LYS A 68 -0.59 5.14 24.96
N ILE A 69 0.74 5.03 25.02
CA ILE A 69 1.61 6.14 25.47
C ILE A 69 1.39 7.39 24.60
N ILE A 70 1.25 7.21 23.28
CA ILE A 70 0.98 8.31 22.35
C ILE A 70 -0.43 8.87 22.55
N MET A 71 -1.43 8.00 22.73
CA MET A 71 -2.80 8.41 23.04
C MET A 71 -2.86 9.23 24.34
N ASP A 72 -2.21 8.76 25.41
CA ASP A 72 -2.20 9.44 26.72
C ASP A 72 -1.49 10.80 26.65
N LYS A 73 -0.49 10.95 25.78
CA LYS A 73 0.11 12.25 25.46
C LYS A 73 -0.84 13.15 24.67
N ALA A 74 -1.54 12.61 23.68
CA ALA A 74 -2.55 13.33 22.91
C ALA A 74 -3.67 13.88 23.81
N MET A 75 -4.16 13.06 24.74
CA MET A 75 -5.23 13.45 25.68
C MET A 75 -4.79 14.52 26.69
N ARG A 76 -3.50 14.61 26.99
CA ARG A 76 -2.92 15.63 27.88
C ARG A 76 -2.36 16.85 27.14
N ASN A 77 -2.57 16.92 25.82
CA ASN A 77 -2.05 17.97 24.96
C ASN A 77 -0.51 18.12 25.01
N GLU A 78 0.20 16.99 25.09
CA GLU A 78 1.68 16.92 25.17
C GLU A 78 2.34 16.46 23.86
N LEU A 79 1.66 16.64 22.72
CA LEU A 79 2.21 16.33 21.40
C LEU A 79 3.01 17.53 20.85
N ASN A 80 4.04 17.25 20.05
CA ASN A 80 4.97 18.30 19.59
C ASN A 80 4.47 19.10 18.38
N HIS A 81 3.58 18.53 17.56
CA HIS A 81 3.30 19.06 16.21
C HIS A 81 1.82 19.33 15.93
N PHE A 82 0.92 18.75 16.72
CA PHE A 82 -0.52 18.92 16.55
C PHE A 82 -1.23 18.62 17.87
N ASP A 83 -2.34 19.31 18.09
CA ASP A 83 -3.27 19.05 19.19
C ASP A 83 -4.42 18.15 18.72
N VAL A 84 -5.06 17.43 19.64
CA VAL A 84 -6.22 16.58 19.34
C VAL A 84 -7.45 17.12 20.06
N ASP A 85 -8.33 17.78 19.30
CA ASP A 85 -9.63 18.24 19.80
C ASP A 85 -10.71 17.15 19.62
N LEU A 86 -10.93 16.35 20.66
CA LEU A 86 -11.96 15.31 20.66
C LEU A 86 -13.39 15.87 20.57
N ALA A 87 -13.63 17.14 20.88
CA ALA A 87 -14.95 17.74 20.72
C ALA A 87 -15.36 17.85 19.24
N LYS A 88 -14.41 17.74 18.31
CA LYS A 88 -14.67 17.69 16.85
C LYS A 88 -14.99 16.30 16.33
N LEU A 89 -14.80 15.23 17.13
CA LEU A 89 -15.05 13.86 16.68
C LEU A 89 -16.47 13.65 16.12
N PRO A 90 -17.55 14.20 16.71
CA PRO A 90 -18.90 14.11 16.12
C PRO A 90 -18.99 14.72 14.72
N ASN A 91 -18.27 15.82 14.46
CA ASN A 91 -18.26 16.45 13.14
C ASN A 91 -17.55 15.57 12.10
N VAL A 92 -16.45 14.92 12.49
CA VAL A 92 -15.74 13.96 11.63
C VAL A 92 -16.63 12.76 11.30
N VAL A 93 -17.33 12.21 12.29
CA VAL A 93 -18.28 11.09 12.09
C VAL A 93 -19.40 11.49 11.14
N THR A 94 -20.00 12.66 11.32
CA THR A 94 -21.05 13.17 10.42
C THR A 94 -20.52 13.36 9.00
N PHE A 95 -19.33 13.94 8.85
CA PHE A 95 -18.71 14.14 7.54
C PHE A 95 -18.44 12.81 6.81
N VAL A 96 -17.74 11.87 7.46
CA VAL A 96 -17.38 10.57 6.87
C VAL A 96 -18.63 9.74 6.57
N SER A 97 -19.59 9.68 7.50
CA SER A 97 -20.85 8.96 7.25
C SER A 97 -21.69 9.61 6.15
N GLY A 98 -21.65 10.94 6.01
CA GLY A 98 -22.26 11.66 4.91
C GLY A 98 -21.66 11.29 3.55
N LEU A 99 -20.33 11.18 3.47
CA LEU A 99 -19.65 10.71 2.25
C LEU A 99 -20.07 9.27 1.91
N ILE A 100 -20.06 8.37 2.88
CA ILE A 100 -20.47 6.98 2.68
C ILE A 100 -21.91 6.91 2.16
N LYS A 101 -22.85 7.63 2.77
CA LYS A 101 -24.27 7.66 2.37
C LYS A 101 -24.51 8.32 1.01
N ARG A 102 -23.64 9.25 0.62
CA ARG A 102 -23.69 9.90 -0.70
C ARG A 102 -23.27 8.92 -1.81
N ASP A 103 -22.23 8.14 -1.54
CA ASP A 103 -21.59 7.30 -2.56
C ASP A 103 -22.15 5.86 -2.61
N TYR A 104 -22.80 5.41 -1.52
CA TYR A 104 -23.32 4.04 -1.39
C TYR A 104 -24.71 4.02 -0.77
N GLU A 105 -25.58 3.18 -1.32
CA GLU A 105 -26.92 2.96 -0.79
C GLU A 105 -26.93 1.92 0.34
N ALA A 106 -27.86 2.06 1.28
CA ALA A 106 -28.11 1.04 2.29
C ALA A 106 -28.54 -0.28 1.60
N PRO A 107 -28.08 -1.47 2.06
CA PRO A 107 -27.44 -1.74 3.35
C PRO A 107 -25.91 -1.63 3.35
N PHE A 108 -25.31 -0.87 2.42
CA PHE A 108 -23.86 -0.62 2.32
C PHE A 108 -23.02 -1.88 2.05
N ASN A 109 -23.62 -2.88 1.40
CA ASN A 109 -22.96 -4.11 0.99
C ASN A 109 -22.14 -3.96 -0.30
N THR A 110 -22.17 -2.78 -0.93
CA THR A 110 -21.43 -2.45 -2.17
C THR A 110 -20.19 -1.59 -1.92
N ILE A 111 -19.89 -1.25 -0.66
CA ILE A 111 -18.64 -0.55 -0.35
C ILE A 111 -17.48 -1.49 -0.70
N PRO A 112 -16.59 -1.11 -1.63
CA PRO A 112 -15.46 -1.95 -1.98
C PRO A 112 -14.53 -2.10 -0.77
N GLY A 113 -13.94 -3.27 -0.62
CA GLY A 113 -12.84 -3.44 0.33
C GLY A 113 -11.73 -2.42 0.05
N HIS A 114 -11.00 -1.99 1.08
CA HIS A 114 -9.79 -1.22 0.88
C HIS A 114 -8.60 -2.16 0.85
N GLY A 115 -7.81 -2.11 -0.21
CA GLY A 115 -6.62 -2.93 -0.36
C GLY A 115 -5.89 -2.70 -1.66
N ARG A 116 -4.88 -3.53 -1.90
CA ARG A 116 -4.04 -3.42 -3.10
C ARG A 116 -4.83 -3.57 -4.40
N TYR A 117 -5.90 -4.38 -4.40
CA TYR A 117 -6.75 -4.57 -5.59
C TYR A 117 -7.27 -3.23 -6.11
N GLN A 118 -7.83 -2.40 -5.22
CA GLN A 118 -8.39 -1.09 -5.56
C GLN A 118 -7.31 -0.13 -6.08
N HIS A 119 -6.07 -0.22 -5.60
CA HIS A 119 -4.96 0.56 -6.15
C HIS A 119 -4.62 0.15 -7.60
N PHE A 120 -4.70 -1.14 -7.96
CA PHE A 120 -4.57 -1.55 -9.36
C PHE A 120 -5.70 -0.99 -10.24
N CYS A 121 -6.86 -0.72 -9.65
CA CYS A 121 -8.01 -0.15 -10.35
C CYS A 121 -7.93 1.36 -10.65
N VAL A 122 -6.85 2.03 -10.24
CA VAL A 122 -6.71 3.49 -10.37
C VAL A 122 -6.91 3.98 -11.80
N GLY A 123 -7.69 5.05 -11.96
CA GLY A 123 -8.05 5.60 -13.26
C GLY A 123 -9.12 4.81 -14.01
N GLY A 124 -9.95 4.04 -13.29
CA GLY A 124 -11.16 3.40 -13.79
C GLY A 124 -10.92 2.15 -14.63
N ARG A 125 -9.82 1.43 -14.40
CA ARG A 125 -9.46 0.22 -15.18
C ARG A 125 -9.22 -0.96 -14.28
N ASP A 126 -9.89 -2.09 -14.52
CA ASP A 126 -9.62 -3.32 -13.76
C ASP A 126 -8.38 -4.04 -14.28
N ARG A 127 -7.20 -3.57 -13.89
CA ARG A 127 -5.94 -4.15 -14.36
C ARG A 127 -5.72 -5.59 -13.91
N VAL A 128 -6.34 -6.02 -12.80
CA VAL A 128 -6.26 -7.41 -12.33
C VAL A 128 -7.09 -8.31 -13.25
N LYS A 129 -8.31 -7.88 -13.58
CA LYS A 129 -9.13 -8.56 -14.59
C LYS A 129 -8.45 -8.57 -15.96
N GLU A 130 -7.93 -7.44 -16.43
CA GLU A 130 -7.19 -7.35 -17.70
C GLU A 130 -6.00 -8.32 -17.73
N LEU A 131 -5.28 -8.47 -16.61
CA LEU A 131 -4.19 -9.44 -16.48
C LEU A 131 -4.70 -10.89 -16.55
N LEU A 132 -5.78 -11.22 -15.84
CA LEU A 132 -6.39 -12.55 -15.85
C LEU A 132 -6.89 -12.96 -17.25
N ASP A 133 -7.51 -12.01 -17.95
CA ASP A 133 -8.01 -12.18 -19.31
C ASP A 133 -6.86 -12.30 -20.33
N SER A 134 -5.66 -11.81 -20.01
CA SER A 134 -4.49 -11.89 -20.89
C SER A 134 -3.79 -13.26 -20.91
N TRP A 135 -4.08 -14.13 -19.93
CA TRP A 135 -3.46 -15.45 -19.85
C TRP A 135 -4.23 -16.48 -20.69
N PRO A 136 -3.55 -17.43 -21.37
CA PRO A 136 -4.23 -18.43 -22.18
C PRO A 136 -5.06 -19.38 -21.31
N GLU A 137 -6.06 -20.04 -21.91
CA GLU A 137 -6.90 -21.03 -21.22
C GLU A 137 -6.11 -22.21 -20.67
N SER A 138 -4.92 -22.49 -21.21
CA SER A 138 -4.00 -23.51 -20.71
C SER A 138 -3.46 -23.25 -19.31
N VAL A 139 -3.56 -22.01 -18.80
CA VAL A 139 -3.23 -21.69 -17.41
C VAL A 139 -4.44 -22.01 -16.53
N ASP A 140 -4.39 -23.08 -15.77
CA ASP A 140 -5.54 -23.47 -14.93
C ASP A 140 -5.85 -22.43 -13.82
N SER A 141 -7.02 -22.57 -13.19
CA SER A 141 -7.47 -21.65 -12.14
C SER A 141 -6.56 -21.62 -10.91
N THR A 142 -5.87 -22.73 -10.62
CA THR A 142 -4.95 -22.81 -9.49
C THR A 142 -3.72 -21.98 -9.78
N GLU A 143 -3.11 -22.14 -10.95
CA GLU A 143 -1.96 -21.35 -11.37
C GLU A 143 -2.30 -19.87 -11.50
N ARG A 144 -3.48 -19.53 -12.05
CA ARG A 144 -3.98 -18.15 -12.06
C ARG A 144 -4.04 -17.55 -10.65
N CYS A 145 -4.50 -18.32 -9.66
CA CYS A 145 -4.52 -17.91 -8.26
C CYS A 145 -3.10 -17.67 -7.72
N ARG A 146 -2.15 -18.60 -7.97
CA ARG A 146 -0.75 -18.45 -7.54
C ARG A 146 -0.13 -17.16 -8.09
N ARG A 147 -0.32 -16.88 -9.38
CA ARG A 147 0.16 -15.64 -10.03
C ARG A 147 -0.41 -14.37 -9.41
N LEU A 148 -1.67 -14.40 -8.97
CA LEU A 148 -2.26 -13.28 -8.25
C LEU A 148 -1.66 -13.12 -6.86
N ILE A 149 -1.45 -14.21 -6.12
CA ILE A 149 -0.80 -14.15 -4.80
C ILE A 149 0.60 -13.55 -4.94
N ASP A 150 1.38 -14.00 -5.93
CA ASP A 150 2.69 -13.46 -6.25
C ASP A 150 2.65 -11.94 -6.47
N LEU A 151 1.82 -11.49 -7.40
CA LEU A 151 1.66 -10.08 -7.74
C LEU A 151 1.28 -9.25 -6.51
N PHE A 152 0.28 -9.71 -5.75
CA PHE A 152 -0.21 -8.98 -4.59
C PHE A 152 0.85 -8.90 -3.49
N LEU A 153 1.60 -9.99 -3.26
CA LEU A 153 2.63 -10.01 -2.23
C LEU A 153 3.73 -8.98 -2.54
N VAL A 154 4.34 -9.03 -3.72
CA VAL A 154 5.43 -8.10 -4.05
C VAL A 154 4.94 -6.65 -4.12
N SER A 155 3.73 -6.43 -4.62
CA SER A 155 3.13 -5.10 -4.68
C SER A 155 2.88 -4.51 -3.30
N VAL A 156 2.44 -5.33 -2.33
CA VAL A 156 2.28 -4.90 -0.95
C VAL A 156 3.62 -4.62 -0.28
N LEU A 157 4.63 -5.47 -0.46
CA LEU A 157 5.96 -5.27 0.13
C LEU A 157 6.67 -4.01 -0.39
N LEU A 158 6.41 -3.63 -1.64
CA LEU A 158 6.96 -2.40 -2.23
C LEU A 158 6.27 -1.12 -1.74
N ASP A 159 5.10 -1.21 -1.11
CA ASP A 159 4.33 -0.05 -0.65
C ASP A 159 4.70 0.42 0.76
N ALA A 160 5.97 0.82 0.90
CA ALA A 160 6.49 1.46 2.11
C ALA A 160 6.36 3.00 2.09
N GLY A 161 5.38 3.53 1.34
CA GLY A 161 5.14 4.97 1.18
C GLY A 161 6.07 5.64 0.16
N ALA A 162 5.50 6.35 -0.80
CA ALA A 162 6.24 6.87 -1.96
C ALA A 162 6.86 8.27 -1.76
N GLY A 163 6.70 8.89 -0.59
CA GLY A 163 7.02 10.31 -0.42
C GLY A 163 6.13 11.21 -1.29
N THR A 164 6.40 12.53 -1.28
CA THR A 164 5.60 13.55 -1.98
C THR A 164 6.10 13.87 -3.38
N GLN A 165 7.37 13.57 -3.68
CA GLN A 165 8.05 13.98 -4.92
C GLN A 165 7.95 12.92 -6.02
N TRP A 166 8.03 11.63 -5.65
CA TRP A 166 8.00 10.54 -6.61
C TRP A 166 6.68 10.46 -7.39
N SER A 167 6.79 10.10 -8.66
CA SER A 167 5.65 9.80 -9.53
C SER A 167 6.04 8.75 -10.57
N TYR A 168 5.10 7.90 -10.93
CA TYR A 168 5.27 6.86 -11.95
C TYR A 168 4.51 7.20 -13.21
N LYS A 169 5.16 7.12 -14.37
CA LYS A 169 4.51 7.23 -15.67
C LYS A 169 4.26 5.83 -16.23
N SER A 170 2.99 5.42 -16.28
CA SER A 170 2.58 4.11 -16.80
C SER A 170 3.02 3.93 -18.25
N THR A 171 3.68 2.80 -18.53
CA THR A 171 4.11 2.44 -19.89
C THR A 171 2.91 2.09 -20.77
N GLU A 172 1.81 1.61 -20.19
CA GLU A 172 0.62 1.18 -20.92
C GLU A 172 -0.20 2.34 -21.49
N ASN A 173 -0.25 3.48 -20.79
CA ASN A 173 -1.14 4.59 -21.18
C ASN A 173 -0.54 6.00 -21.04
N GLY A 174 0.73 6.10 -20.61
CA GLY A 174 1.44 7.36 -20.44
C GLY A 174 0.95 8.26 -19.31
N LYS A 175 -0.08 7.83 -18.53
CA LYS A 175 -0.60 8.60 -17.40
C LYS A 175 0.38 8.57 -16.22
N ILE A 176 0.37 9.65 -15.45
CA ILE A 176 1.20 9.81 -14.26
C ILE A 176 0.38 9.48 -13.02
N TYR A 177 0.90 8.55 -12.23
CA TYR A 177 0.36 8.12 -10.94
C TYR A 177 1.35 8.46 -9.82
N ARG A 178 0.87 8.61 -8.59
CA ARG A 178 1.68 8.96 -7.41
C ARG A 178 1.27 8.11 -6.23
N ARG A 179 2.03 8.16 -5.13
CA ARG A 179 1.69 7.47 -3.87
C ARG A 179 1.48 5.96 -4.08
N SER A 180 0.61 5.35 -3.28
CA SER A 180 0.36 3.91 -3.29
C SER A 180 -0.26 3.44 -4.61
N GLU A 181 -1.04 4.28 -5.30
CA GLU A 181 -1.59 3.99 -6.63
C GLU A 181 -0.48 3.91 -7.68
N GLY A 182 0.48 4.84 -7.64
CA GLY A 182 1.66 4.79 -8.51
C GLY A 182 2.49 3.53 -8.28
N LEU A 183 2.72 3.16 -7.02
CA LEU A 183 3.46 1.94 -6.67
C LEU A 183 2.71 0.67 -7.11
N ALA A 184 1.37 0.67 -7.04
CA ALA A 184 0.56 -0.43 -7.56
C ALA A 184 0.73 -0.58 -9.07
N VAL A 185 0.62 0.50 -9.85
CA VAL A 185 0.81 0.43 -11.30
C VAL A 185 2.24 0.01 -11.65
N ALA A 186 3.25 0.58 -10.98
CA ALA A 186 4.64 0.23 -11.23
C ALA A 186 4.96 -1.24 -10.93
N SER A 187 4.52 -1.75 -9.78
CA SER A 187 4.74 -3.16 -9.41
C SER A 187 4.03 -4.14 -10.32
N LEU A 188 2.82 -3.80 -10.80
CA LEU A 188 2.13 -4.59 -11.80
C LEU A 188 2.89 -4.61 -13.14
N GLU A 189 3.34 -3.46 -13.64
CA GLU A 189 4.07 -3.39 -14.91
C GLU A 189 5.41 -4.15 -14.82
N MET A 190 6.17 -3.99 -13.73
CA MET A 190 7.37 -4.80 -13.46
C MET A 190 7.08 -6.30 -13.40
N PHE A 191 5.95 -6.71 -12.80
CA PHE A 191 5.52 -8.11 -12.78
C PHE A 191 5.18 -8.64 -14.18
N LYS A 192 4.50 -7.83 -15.02
CA LYS A 192 4.19 -8.19 -16.42
C LYS A 192 5.44 -8.30 -17.31
N GLU A 193 6.51 -7.61 -16.95
CA GLU A 193 7.83 -7.68 -17.58
C GLU A 193 8.68 -8.85 -17.08
N GLY A 194 8.27 -9.50 -15.99
CA GLY A 194 8.97 -10.64 -15.41
C GLY A 194 10.15 -10.29 -14.52
N LEU A 195 10.19 -9.05 -14.00
CA LEU A 195 11.30 -8.58 -13.15
C LEU A 195 11.55 -9.48 -11.93
N PHE A 196 10.49 -10.12 -11.42
CA PHE A 196 10.52 -10.96 -10.22
C PHE A 196 10.58 -12.47 -10.51
N SER A 197 10.64 -12.88 -11.79
CA SER A 197 10.67 -14.28 -12.19
C SER A 197 12.09 -14.74 -12.52
N GLY A 198 12.51 -15.87 -11.94
CA GLY A 198 13.70 -16.60 -12.34
C GLY A 198 13.45 -17.56 -13.51
N ASN A 199 12.19 -17.75 -13.91
CA ASN A 199 11.80 -18.68 -14.97
C ASN A 199 11.55 -17.96 -16.31
N ALA A 200 12.47 -18.13 -17.27
CA ALA A 200 12.36 -17.56 -18.61
C ALA A 200 11.10 -18.00 -19.40
N SER A 201 10.52 -19.16 -19.06
CA SER A 201 9.28 -19.66 -19.68
C SER A 201 8.01 -19.11 -19.04
N ASN A 202 8.10 -18.51 -17.86
CA ASN A 202 6.96 -17.91 -17.17
C ASN A 202 7.35 -16.58 -16.52
N LYS A 203 7.10 -15.48 -17.22
CA LYS A 203 7.33 -14.13 -16.68
C LYS A 203 6.32 -13.72 -15.60
N PHE A 204 5.14 -14.34 -15.53
CA PHE A 204 4.07 -13.93 -14.61
C PHE A 204 4.17 -14.69 -13.28
N GLN A 205 5.35 -14.73 -12.66
CA GLN A 205 5.53 -15.32 -11.34
C GLN A 205 6.53 -14.51 -10.52
N VAL A 206 6.50 -14.75 -9.21
CA VAL A 206 7.52 -14.30 -8.27
C VAL A 206 8.13 -15.55 -7.66
N ASP A 207 9.43 -15.74 -7.78
CA ASP A 207 10.10 -16.89 -7.19
C ASP A 207 11.41 -16.49 -6.50
N LYS A 208 11.95 -17.40 -5.70
CA LYS A 208 13.19 -17.15 -4.95
C LYS A 208 14.35 -16.75 -5.86
N ASP A 209 14.44 -17.27 -7.08
CA ASP A 209 15.59 -17.03 -7.96
C ASP A 209 15.49 -15.63 -8.60
N GLY A 210 14.29 -15.25 -9.06
CA GLY A 210 14.00 -13.92 -9.58
C GLY A 210 14.17 -12.83 -8.51
N LEU A 211 13.66 -13.07 -7.29
CA LEU A 211 13.83 -12.15 -6.17
C LEU A 211 15.29 -12.00 -5.73
N LYS A 212 16.06 -13.10 -5.72
CA LYS A 212 17.50 -13.08 -5.36
C LYS A 212 18.35 -12.37 -6.41
N ALA A 213 17.89 -12.34 -7.66
CA ALA A 213 18.57 -11.67 -8.77
C ALA A 213 18.25 -10.17 -8.89
N LEU A 214 17.42 -9.61 -8.00
CA LEU A 214 17.13 -8.18 -7.96
C LEU A 214 18.36 -7.38 -7.53
N THR A 215 18.46 -6.17 -8.07
CA THR A 215 19.44 -5.17 -7.65
C THR A 215 18.73 -3.83 -7.45
N VAL A 216 19.39 -2.88 -6.79
CA VAL A 216 18.83 -1.54 -6.57
C VAL A 216 18.56 -0.87 -7.91
N GLU A 217 19.45 -1.03 -8.88
CA GLU A 217 19.36 -0.41 -10.21
C GLU A 217 18.19 -0.98 -11.03
N LYS A 218 17.96 -2.30 -10.94
CA LYS A 218 16.79 -2.93 -11.57
C LYS A 218 15.48 -2.38 -11.00
N LEU A 219 15.41 -2.26 -9.67
CA LEU A 219 14.22 -1.74 -9.01
C LEU A 219 14.06 -0.22 -9.21
N GLU A 220 15.17 0.52 -9.27
CA GLU A 220 15.21 1.95 -9.60
C GLU A 220 14.59 2.19 -10.98
N ALA A 221 15.04 1.45 -11.98
CA ALA A 221 14.55 1.54 -13.35
C ALA A 221 13.06 1.21 -13.44
N GLY A 222 12.65 0.09 -12.83
CA GLY A 222 11.24 -0.34 -12.84
C GLY A 222 10.30 0.58 -12.06
N LEU A 223 10.78 1.22 -10.99
CA LEU A 223 10.03 2.23 -10.22
C LEU A 223 10.20 3.65 -10.78
N GLN A 224 11.01 3.85 -11.83
CA GLN A 224 11.33 5.16 -12.41
C GLN A 224 11.85 6.17 -11.38
N SER A 225 12.53 5.70 -10.33
CA SER A 225 13.17 6.60 -9.36
C SER A 225 14.39 7.22 -10.02
N ARG A 226 14.55 8.54 -9.90
CA ARG A 226 15.64 9.29 -10.52
C ARG A 226 15.84 10.63 -9.82
N PRO A 227 16.97 11.32 -10.04
CA PRO A 227 17.19 12.66 -9.50
C PRO A 227 16.02 13.61 -9.81
N GLY A 228 15.48 14.27 -8.78
CA GLY A 228 14.31 15.16 -8.85
C GLY A 228 12.94 14.47 -8.82
N ALA A 229 12.91 13.14 -8.77
CA ALA A 229 11.70 12.32 -8.59
C ALA A 229 12.05 11.04 -7.82
N GLU A 230 12.81 11.17 -6.73
CA GLU A 230 13.36 10.05 -5.98
C GLU A 230 12.29 9.32 -5.17
N LEU A 231 12.31 7.99 -5.24
CA LEU A 231 11.57 7.15 -4.32
C LEU A 231 12.41 6.89 -3.07
N ALA A 232 12.00 7.47 -1.94
CA ALA A 232 12.71 7.27 -0.67
C ALA A 232 12.70 5.80 -0.24
N GLY A 233 13.85 5.26 0.19
CA GLY A 233 13.96 3.90 0.74
C GLY A 233 14.01 2.80 -0.32
N LEU A 234 14.64 3.06 -1.46
CA LEU A 234 14.76 2.10 -2.55
C LEU A 234 15.62 0.89 -2.13
N GLU A 235 16.73 1.13 -1.45
CA GLU A 235 17.66 0.11 -0.96
C GLU A 235 16.94 -0.86 -0.01
N GLY A 236 16.16 -0.31 0.94
CA GLY A 236 15.40 -1.11 1.89
C GLY A 236 14.31 -1.96 1.22
N ARG A 237 13.69 -1.48 0.14
CA ARG A 237 12.73 -2.26 -0.65
C ARG A 237 13.40 -3.41 -1.38
N THR A 238 14.53 -3.13 -2.04
CA THR A 238 15.32 -4.16 -2.73
C THR A 238 15.78 -5.23 -1.74
N GLU A 239 16.35 -4.82 -0.61
CA GLU A 239 16.82 -5.76 0.41
C GLU A 239 15.67 -6.59 1.01
N LEU A 240 14.49 -5.98 1.23
CA LEU A 240 13.31 -6.70 1.69
C LEU A 240 12.91 -7.83 0.72
N LEU A 241 12.90 -7.56 -0.58
CA LEU A 241 12.57 -8.57 -1.60
C LEU A 241 13.66 -9.65 -1.71
N ILE A 242 14.93 -9.29 -1.60
CA ILE A 242 16.04 -10.27 -1.58
C ILE A 242 15.95 -11.15 -0.32
N ARG A 243 15.61 -10.58 0.85
CA ARG A 243 15.41 -11.36 2.08
C ARG A 243 14.20 -12.29 1.98
N LEU A 244 13.15 -11.87 1.27
CA LEU A 244 12.01 -12.75 0.96
C LEU A 244 12.47 -13.97 0.16
N ALA A 245 13.40 -13.82 -0.80
CA ALA A 245 13.96 -14.97 -1.51
C ALA A 245 14.59 -16.01 -0.57
N GLY A 246 15.37 -15.55 0.42
CA GLY A 246 15.94 -16.41 1.44
C GLY A 246 14.86 -17.12 2.25
N ALA A 247 13.85 -16.38 2.74
CA ALA A 247 12.75 -16.96 3.51
C ALA A 247 11.95 -18.01 2.73
N LEU A 248 11.70 -17.78 1.44
CA LEU A 248 11.02 -18.74 0.56
C LEU A 248 11.87 -19.99 0.32
N SER A 249 13.20 -19.82 0.16
CA SER A 249 14.13 -20.94 -0.02
C SER A 249 14.29 -21.78 1.24
N ASP A 250 14.32 -21.16 2.42
CA ASP A 250 14.52 -21.84 3.71
C ASP A 250 13.27 -22.62 4.18
N LYS A 251 12.13 -22.37 3.53
CA LYS A 251 10.81 -22.91 3.86
C LYS A 251 10.20 -23.71 2.72
N ALA A 252 11.03 -24.57 2.12
CA ALA A 252 10.65 -25.43 0.99
C ALA A 252 9.48 -26.37 1.33
N GLU A 253 9.25 -26.70 2.60
CA GLU A 253 8.08 -27.48 3.04
C GLU A 253 6.74 -26.76 2.79
N TYR A 254 6.74 -25.43 2.69
CA TYR A 254 5.55 -24.62 2.41
C TYR A 254 5.52 -24.09 0.98
N PHE A 255 6.67 -23.69 0.43
CA PHE A 255 6.76 -22.97 -0.86
C PHE A 255 7.32 -23.82 -2.01
N GLY A 256 7.57 -25.11 -1.74
CA GLY A 256 8.08 -26.06 -2.73
C GLY A 256 9.51 -25.76 -3.20
N ALA A 257 9.94 -26.52 -4.22
CA ALA A 257 11.28 -26.37 -4.78
C ALA A 257 11.49 -25.01 -5.46
N ASP A 258 10.44 -24.47 -6.08
CA ASP A 258 10.47 -23.19 -6.79
C ASP A 258 10.56 -22.00 -5.82
N GLY A 259 10.23 -22.18 -4.54
CA GLY A 259 10.24 -21.11 -3.54
C GLY A 259 9.35 -19.95 -3.95
N ARG A 260 8.09 -20.26 -4.22
CA ARG A 260 7.08 -19.33 -4.72
C ARG A 260 6.07 -19.01 -3.63
N PRO A 261 5.71 -17.73 -3.41
CA PRO A 261 4.76 -17.37 -2.37
C PRO A 261 3.30 -17.74 -2.71
N GLY A 262 2.95 -17.76 -3.99
CA GLY A 262 1.65 -18.21 -4.49
C GLY A 262 1.49 -19.71 -4.67
#